data_AF-A0A812P9Z7-F1
#
_entry.id   AF-A0A812P9Z7-F1
#
_cell.length_a   1.000
_cell.length_b   1.000
_cell.length_c   1.000
_cell.angle_alpha   90.00
_cell.angle_beta   90.00
_cell.angle_gamma   90.00
#
_symmetry.space_group_name_H-M   'P 1'
#
loop_
_entity.id
_entity.type
_entity.pdbx_description
1 polymer ?
#
loop_
_entity_poly.entity_id
_entity_poly.type
_entity_poly.pdbx_seq_one_letter_code
_entity_poly.pdbx_strand_id
1 'polypeptide(L)'
;DLDPLCQALCFPHFSKQCGIITSCLSESVVSSGRRNVVKLVLPQDMSAISGASTQHTIRVSQLSLPVLGFFGTPLAGQVSLPDDTRVHFTESSGVFLWKAPRRTPSATAGSVVVTPGDGNQAPFRGQTNNVLYLRLLLGVSLFAELKDGDATMTVQIPPGYACLDAGAAPTTLRIFGSSVPQGRGDLPEVGTGGWSFGNGCTYSLRAGELIPAGSQVFVRVVVNQPDLPLALGDETSLDQK
;
A
#
# COMPACT_ATOMS: atom_id res chain seq x y z
N ASP A 1 15.27 1.06 27.03
CA ASP A 1 13.93 1.55 27.39
C ASP A 1 13.19 1.95 26.13
N LEU A 2 12.44 0.98 25.58
CA LEU A 2 11.73 1.10 24.32
C LEU A 2 10.26 1.33 24.66
N ASP A 3 9.81 2.58 24.56
CA ASP A 3 8.38 2.88 24.54
C ASP A 3 7.71 2.02 23.45
N PRO A 4 6.50 1.49 23.70
CA PRO A 4 5.81 0.70 22.70
C PRO A 4 5.54 1.58 21.47
N LEU A 5 6.03 1.15 20.30
CA LEU A 5 5.85 1.76 18.96
C LEU A 5 4.39 1.81 18.48
N CYS A 6 3.44 1.64 19.39
CA CYS A 6 2.02 1.64 19.17
C CYS A 6 1.29 1.73 20.52
N GLN A 7 0.26 2.57 20.56
CA GLN A 7 -0.72 2.60 21.65
C GLN A 7 -2.10 2.24 21.10
N ALA A 8 -2.86 1.41 21.82
CA ALA A 8 -4.22 1.04 21.45
C ALA A 8 -5.20 1.35 22.58
N LEU A 9 -6.34 1.96 22.24
CA LEU A 9 -7.40 2.31 23.17
C LEU A 9 -8.74 1.75 22.69
N CYS A 10 -9.52 1.19 23.61
CA CYS A 10 -10.83 0.60 23.35
C CYS A 10 -11.92 1.58 23.80
N PHE A 11 -12.81 1.96 22.89
CA PHE A 11 -13.96 2.82 23.16
C PHE A 11 -15.26 2.00 23.08
N PRO A 12 -16.07 1.99 24.14
CA PRO A 12 -17.24 1.14 24.23
C PRO A 12 -18.38 1.56 23.29
N HIS A 13 -19.17 0.58 22.83
CA HIS A 13 -20.49 0.83 22.25
C HIS A 13 -21.48 1.28 23.33
N PHE A 14 -21.89 2.56 23.34
CA PHE A 14 -22.82 3.06 24.36
C PHE A 14 -22.36 2.70 25.79
N SER A 15 -23.17 1.91 26.52
CA SER A 15 -22.93 1.44 27.89
C SER A 15 -22.29 0.05 27.98
N LYS A 16 -21.79 -0.50 26.86
CA LYS A 16 -21.11 -1.81 26.84
C LYS A 16 -19.70 -1.70 27.42
N GLN A 17 -19.14 -2.81 27.86
CA GLN A 17 -17.79 -2.86 28.38
C GLN A 17 -16.80 -3.08 27.24
N CYS A 18 -15.76 -2.24 27.14
CA CYS A 18 -14.68 -2.40 26.16
C CYS A 18 -13.43 -3.01 26.80
N GLY A 19 -13.14 -2.62 28.04
CA GLY A 19 -11.93 -3.01 28.78
C GLY A 19 -10.69 -2.19 28.40
N ILE A 20 -9.52 -2.64 28.86
CA ILE A 20 -8.22 -2.00 28.60
C ILE A 20 -7.36 -2.90 27.71
N ILE A 21 -6.90 -2.37 26.58
CA ILE A 21 -5.94 -3.07 25.72
C ILE A 21 -4.55 -2.86 26.30
N THR A 22 -3.96 -3.94 26.83
CA THR A 22 -2.64 -3.90 27.50
C THR A 22 -1.49 -4.25 26.56
N SER A 23 -1.78 -4.75 25.36
CA SER A 23 -0.77 -5.11 24.37
C SER A 23 -1.04 -4.45 23.03
N CYS A 24 -0.04 -3.74 22.52
CA CYS A 24 0.05 -3.39 21.12
C CYS A 24 1.46 -3.72 20.61
N LEU A 25 1.55 -4.74 19.76
CA LEU A 25 2.82 -5.23 19.24
C LEU A 25 2.88 -5.03 17.73
N SER A 26 3.94 -4.38 17.25
CA SER A 26 4.21 -4.32 15.81
C SER A 26 5.01 -5.55 15.37
N GLU A 27 4.48 -6.28 14.41
CA GLU A 27 5.05 -7.53 13.90
C GLU A 27 5.26 -7.44 12.38
N SER A 28 6.14 -8.29 11.87
CA SER A 28 6.33 -8.50 10.44
C SER A 28 5.59 -9.77 10.02
N VAL A 29 4.74 -9.70 8.99
CA VAL A 29 4.07 -10.88 8.41
C VAL A 29 5.09 -11.91 7.92
N VAL A 30 6.24 -11.44 7.45
CA VAL A 30 7.35 -12.27 7.00
C VAL A 30 8.47 -12.18 8.02
N SER A 31 9.05 -13.32 8.41
CA SER A 31 10.28 -13.37 9.21
C SER A 31 11.37 -12.50 8.59
N SER A 32 11.95 -11.59 9.38
CA SER A 32 12.96 -10.61 8.93
C SER A 32 12.45 -9.55 7.93
N GLY A 33 11.14 -9.43 7.74
CA GLY A 33 10.52 -8.37 6.95
C GLY A 33 10.39 -7.05 7.71
N ARG A 34 9.92 -6.00 7.02
CA ARG A 34 9.47 -4.77 7.70
C ARG A 34 8.24 -5.08 8.56
N ARG A 35 8.12 -4.40 9.71
CA ARG A 35 6.93 -4.49 10.55
C ARG A 35 5.76 -3.85 9.80
N ASN A 36 4.74 -4.65 9.52
CA ASN A 36 3.61 -4.27 8.67
C ASN A 36 2.27 -4.78 9.21
N VAL A 37 2.25 -5.28 10.44
CA VAL A 37 1.04 -5.67 11.18
C VAL A 37 1.13 -5.12 12.59
N VAL A 38 -0.03 -4.76 13.12
CA VAL A 38 -0.23 -4.44 14.53
C VAL A 38 -1.09 -5.54 15.15
N LYS A 39 -0.54 -6.23 16.15
CA LYS A 39 -1.23 -7.26 16.91
C LYS A 39 -1.70 -6.68 18.24
N LEU A 40 -3.01 -6.79 18.48
CA LEU A 40 -3.68 -6.37 19.69
C LEU A 40 -4.30 -7.57 20.37
N VAL A 41 -4.25 -7.63 21.70
CA VAL A 41 -5.09 -8.56 22.47
C VAL A 41 -6.29 -7.79 22.97
N LEU A 42 -7.48 -8.20 22.52
CA LEU A 42 -8.73 -7.61 22.97
C LEU A 42 -8.95 -7.93 24.46
N PRO A 43 -9.57 -7.02 25.23
CA PRO A 43 -9.75 -7.24 26.66
C PRO A 43 -10.68 -8.42 26.93
N GLN A 44 -10.36 -9.25 27.93
CA GLN A 44 -11.17 -10.44 28.26
C GLN A 44 -12.56 -10.08 28.80
N ASP A 45 -12.69 -8.89 29.38
CA ASP A 45 -13.91 -8.31 29.92
C ASP A 45 -14.69 -7.50 28.88
N MET A 46 -14.25 -7.49 27.61
CA MET A 46 -14.96 -6.83 26.52
C MET A 46 -16.31 -7.54 26.27
N SER A 47 -17.38 -6.76 26.21
CA SER A 47 -18.70 -7.25 25.83
C SER A 47 -18.66 -7.86 24.43
N ALA A 48 -19.30 -9.02 24.24
CA ALA A 48 -19.33 -9.74 22.98
C ALA A 48 -19.80 -8.84 21.82
N ILE A 49 -19.03 -8.84 20.73
CA ILE A 49 -19.36 -8.10 19.50
C ILE A 49 -20.51 -8.84 18.81
N SER A 50 -21.58 -8.12 18.52
CA SER A 50 -22.75 -8.63 17.81
C SER A 50 -23.15 -7.59 16.79
N GLY A 51 -22.96 -7.89 15.49
CA GLY A 51 -22.86 -6.90 14.41
C GLY A 51 -23.91 -5.78 14.38
N ALA A 52 -25.15 -6.03 14.82
CA ALA A 52 -26.20 -5.01 14.87
C ALA A 52 -26.41 -4.34 16.24
N SER A 53 -25.87 -4.87 17.33
CA SER A 53 -26.21 -4.44 18.71
C SER A 53 -25.02 -4.11 19.61
N THR A 54 -23.81 -4.56 19.29
CA THR A 54 -22.58 -4.25 20.04
C THR A 54 -21.42 -4.04 19.09
N GLN A 55 -20.98 -2.78 18.93
CA GLN A 55 -19.84 -2.37 18.11
C GLN A 55 -18.86 -1.50 18.91
N HIS A 56 -17.66 -2.02 19.19
CA HIS A 56 -16.63 -1.25 19.88
C HIS A 56 -15.67 -0.60 18.90
N THR A 57 -15.14 0.56 19.26
CA THR A 57 -14.16 1.28 18.43
C THR A 57 -12.78 1.13 19.04
N ILE A 58 -11.82 0.64 18.26
CA ILE A 58 -10.42 0.56 18.68
C ILE A 58 -9.64 1.65 17.96
N ARG A 59 -8.99 2.53 18.72
CA ARG A 59 -8.08 3.54 18.17
C ARG A 59 -6.64 3.09 18.37
N VAL A 60 -5.92 2.97 17.26
CA VAL A 60 -4.48 2.72 17.26
C VAL A 60 -3.76 4.04 16.97
N SER A 61 -2.75 4.36 17.77
CA SER A 61 -1.98 5.61 17.67
C SER A 61 -0.49 5.38 17.92
N GLN A 62 0.32 6.42 17.70
CA GLN A 62 1.78 6.39 17.85
C GLN A 62 2.48 5.36 16.93
N LEU A 63 1.87 5.06 15.79
CA LEU A 63 2.49 4.24 14.76
C LEU A 63 3.59 5.04 14.07
N SER A 64 4.84 4.58 14.17
CA SER A 64 5.93 5.12 13.37
C SER A 64 5.79 4.62 11.94
N LEU A 65 5.27 5.45 11.05
CA LEU A 65 5.28 5.17 9.61
C LEU A 65 6.73 5.21 9.08
N PRO A 66 7.09 4.36 8.11
CA PRO A 66 8.43 4.36 7.55
C PRO A 66 8.74 5.71 6.88
N VAL A 67 9.90 6.30 7.20
CA VAL A 67 10.38 7.58 6.66
C VAL A 67 10.49 7.56 5.12
N LEU A 68 10.63 6.38 4.52
CA LEU A 68 10.70 6.15 3.08
C LEU A 68 9.90 4.90 2.67
N GLY A 69 9.08 5.04 1.62
CA GLY A 69 8.29 3.97 1.01
C GLY A 69 6.82 4.37 0.81
N PHE A 70 6.02 3.47 0.23
CA PHE A 70 4.57 3.63 0.16
C PHE A 70 3.91 2.83 1.29
N PHE A 71 2.93 3.42 1.95
CA PHE A 71 2.06 2.76 2.93
C PHE A 71 0.71 2.45 2.28
N GLY A 72 0.16 1.26 2.54
CA GLY A 72 -1.20 0.96 2.12
C GLY A 72 -2.16 1.80 2.94
N THR A 73 -2.82 2.77 2.32
CA THR A 73 -3.89 3.55 2.98
C THR A 73 -5.07 2.69 3.46
N PRO A 74 -5.35 1.50 2.87
CA PRO A 74 -6.39 0.63 3.40
C PRO A 74 -5.85 -0.34 4.45
N LEU A 75 -6.58 -0.49 5.55
CA LEU A 75 -6.26 -1.38 6.65
C LEU A 75 -7.24 -2.55 6.68
N ALA A 76 -6.71 -3.77 6.73
CA ALA A 76 -7.51 -4.97 6.95
C ALA A 76 -7.46 -5.36 8.43
N GLY A 77 -8.62 -5.67 9.02
CA GLY A 77 -8.74 -6.19 10.36
C GLY A 77 -9.00 -7.69 10.34
N GLN A 78 -8.29 -8.44 11.20
CA GLN A 78 -8.61 -9.83 11.49
C GLN A 78 -8.80 -10.02 12.99
N VAL A 79 -9.75 -10.87 13.36
CA VAL A 79 -9.97 -11.30 14.74
C VAL A 79 -9.84 -12.81 14.80
N SER A 80 -8.98 -13.27 15.70
CA SER A 80 -8.77 -14.67 16.03
C SER A 80 -9.08 -14.92 17.51
N LEU A 81 -9.28 -16.19 17.85
CA LEU A 81 -9.34 -16.61 19.24
C LEU A 81 -7.93 -16.58 19.85
N PRO A 82 -7.79 -16.66 21.19
CA PRO A 82 -6.48 -16.58 21.86
C PRO A 82 -5.46 -17.64 21.41
N ASP A 83 -5.93 -18.75 20.83
CA ASP A 83 -5.06 -19.78 20.27
C ASP A 83 -4.43 -19.38 18.93
N ASP A 84 -4.94 -18.33 18.28
CA ASP A 84 -4.48 -17.74 17.02
C ASP A 84 -4.31 -18.77 15.88
N THR A 85 -4.94 -19.94 16.01
CA THR A 85 -4.81 -21.07 15.09
C THR A 85 -5.58 -20.83 13.79
N ARG A 86 -6.62 -19.99 13.85
CA ARG A 86 -7.46 -19.62 12.72
C ARG A 86 -8.11 -18.26 12.90
N VAL A 87 -8.34 -17.58 11.78
CA VAL A 87 -9.11 -16.34 11.71
C VAL A 87 -10.59 -16.68 11.86
N HIS A 88 -11.27 -16.01 12.79
CA HIS A 88 -12.70 -16.21 13.06
C HIS A 88 -13.56 -15.13 12.41
N PHE A 89 -12.98 -13.95 12.21
CA PHE A 89 -13.63 -12.85 11.51
C PHE A 89 -12.56 -12.02 10.78
N THR A 90 -12.89 -11.58 9.57
CA THR A 90 -12.05 -10.67 8.79
C THR A 90 -12.96 -9.61 8.18
N GLU A 91 -12.55 -8.35 8.28
CA GLU A 91 -13.23 -7.25 7.64
C GLU A 91 -12.18 -6.32 7.04
N SER A 92 -12.39 -5.97 5.78
CA SER A 92 -11.55 -5.01 5.06
C SER A 92 -12.45 -3.92 4.51
N SER A 93 -12.07 -2.66 4.69
CA SER A 93 -12.63 -1.59 3.87
C SER A 93 -11.99 -1.66 2.48
N GLY A 94 -12.79 -2.00 1.47
CA GLY A 94 -12.34 -2.21 0.08
C GLY A 94 -11.97 -3.66 -0.26
N VAL A 95 -11.57 -3.88 -1.53
CA VAL A 95 -11.27 -5.21 -2.09
C VAL A 95 -9.86 -5.64 -1.69
N PHE A 96 -9.71 -6.42 -0.62
CA PHE A 96 -8.46 -7.10 -0.28
C PHE A 96 -8.65 -8.61 -0.20
N LEU A 97 -7.87 -9.34 -0.99
CA LEU A 97 -7.67 -10.78 -0.85
C LEU A 97 -6.58 -11.02 0.21
N TRP A 98 -6.93 -11.66 1.31
CA TRP A 98 -5.95 -12.24 2.23
C TRP A 98 -5.19 -13.36 1.49
N LYS A 99 -3.86 -13.23 1.35
CA LYS A 99 -2.99 -14.28 0.83
C LYS A 99 -1.80 -14.45 1.77
N ALA A 100 -1.78 -15.55 2.51
CA ALA A 100 -0.57 -15.98 3.23
C ALA A 100 0.58 -16.20 2.21
N PRO A 101 1.74 -15.53 2.36
CA PRO A 101 2.89 -15.79 1.51
C PRO A 101 3.38 -17.22 1.76
N ARG A 102 3.14 -18.12 0.81
CA ARG A 102 3.76 -19.45 0.84
C ARG A 102 5.21 -19.31 0.40
N ARG A 103 6.07 -18.98 1.38
CA ARG A 103 7.54 -18.76 1.32
C ARG A 103 7.95 -17.31 1.04
N THR A 104 8.83 -16.78 1.92
CA THR A 104 9.74 -15.61 1.82
C THR A 104 9.77 -14.76 0.52
N PRO A 105 10.01 -13.43 0.56
CA PRO A 105 9.57 -12.39 1.49
C PRO A 105 8.67 -11.40 0.74
N SER A 106 7.57 -11.84 0.14
CA SER A 106 6.74 -10.97 -0.69
C SER A 106 5.66 -10.26 0.14
N ALA A 107 6.03 -9.16 0.79
CA ALA A 107 5.08 -8.12 1.15
C ALA A 107 4.89 -7.18 -0.05
N THR A 108 3.67 -6.66 -0.27
CA THR A 108 3.48 -5.59 -1.26
C THR A 108 4.37 -4.41 -0.86
N ALA A 109 5.25 -3.97 -1.77
CA ALA A 109 6.20 -2.90 -1.49
C ALA A 109 6.43 -2.07 -2.76
N GLY A 110 6.51 -0.75 -2.61
CA GLY A 110 6.88 0.16 -3.70
C GLY A 110 8.05 1.05 -3.29
N SER A 111 8.86 1.46 -4.26
CA SER A 111 9.91 2.47 -4.05
C SER A 111 10.14 3.30 -5.31
N VAL A 112 10.39 4.60 -5.13
CA VAL A 112 10.97 5.43 -6.19
C VAL A 112 12.40 4.99 -6.43
N VAL A 113 12.77 4.81 -7.70
CA VAL A 113 14.13 4.48 -8.12
C VAL A 113 14.94 5.77 -8.12
N VAL A 114 15.90 5.86 -7.19
CA VAL A 114 16.77 7.03 -7.02
C VAL A 114 18.20 6.62 -7.37
N THR A 115 18.49 6.48 -8.66
CA THR A 115 19.86 6.21 -9.15
C THR A 115 20.36 7.43 -9.93
N PRO A 116 21.52 8.01 -9.58
CA PRO A 116 22.03 9.20 -10.26
C PRO A 116 22.15 9.04 -11.79
N GLY A 117 21.43 9.89 -12.52
CA GLY A 117 21.37 9.89 -13.97
C GLY A 117 20.27 9.02 -14.59
N ASP A 118 19.49 8.30 -13.77
CA ASP A 118 18.14 7.89 -14.15
C ASP A 118 17.16 9.05 -13.86
N GLY A 119 16.14 9.19 -14.69
CA GLY A 119 15.15 10.28 -14.62
C GLY A 119 15.46 11.39 -15.63
N ASN A 120 14.95 12.59 -15.36
CA ASN A 120 15.29 13.79 -16.14
C ASN A 120 15.77 14.92 -15.23
N GLN A 121 16.14 16.05 -15.83
CA GLN A 121 16.63 17.25 -15.13
C GLN A 121 15.49 18.16 -14.65
N ALA A 122 14.30 17.58 -14.41
CA ALA A 122 13.14 18.30 -13.91
C ALA A 122 12.79 17.98 -12.43
N PRO A 123 13.74 17.89 -11.48
CA PRO A 123 13.43 17.55 -10.10
C PRO A 123 12.94 18.74 -9.25
N PHE A 124 12.89 19.96 -9.80
CA PHE A 124 12.64 21.20 -9.04
C PHE A 124 11.21 21.72 -9.20
N ARG A 125 10.72 22.43 -8.16
CA ARG A 125 9.37 23.01 -8.06
C ARG A 125 8.87 23.67 -9.35
N GLY A 126 7.57 23.51 -9.64
CA GLY A 126 6.90 24.09 -10.80
C GLY A 126 7.38 23.54 -12.16
N GLN A 127 8.32 22.59 -12.19
CA GLN A 127 8.72 21.96 -13.43
C GLN A 127 7.69 20.91 -13.86
N THR A 128 7.40 20.94 -15.16
CA THR A 128 6.48 20.02 -15.80
C THR A 128 7.24 18.85 -16.42
N ASN A 129 6.53 17.75 -16.66
CA ASN A 129 7.08 16.54 -17.29
C ASN A 129 8.28 15.92 -16.55
N ASN A 130 8.26 15.93 -15.22
CA ASN A 130 9.25 15.21 -14.41
C ASN A 130 9.10 13.70 -14.59
N VAL A 131 10.18 13.00 -14.91
CA VAL A 131 10.16 11.56 -15.13
C VAL A 131 10.62 10.83 -13.88
N LEU A 132 9.71 10.09 -13.27
CA LEU A 132 9.94 9.25 -12.12
C LEU A 132 9.92 7.77 -12.55
N TYR A 133 10.75 6.96 -11.90
CA TYR A 133 10.75 5.52 -12.07
C TYR A 133 10.36 4.86 -10.76
N LEU A 134 9.43 3.93 -10.82
CA LEU A 134 8.90 3.22 -9.65
C LEU A 134 9.22 1.74 -9.79
N ARG A 135 9.65 1.14 -8.70
CA ARG A 135 9.75 -0.32 -8.54
C ARG A 135 8.59 -0.76 -7.66
N LEU A 136 7.74 -1.63 -8.19
CA LEU A 136 6.57 -2.19 -7.49
C LEU A 136 6.76 -3.70 -7.33
N LEU A 137 6.63 -4.20 -6.11
CA LEU A 137 6.57 -5.63 -5.79
C LEU A 137 5.13 -5.94 -5.35
N LEU A 138 4.42 -6.75 -6.14
CA LEU A 138 3.02 -7.07 -5.85
C LEU A 138 2.95 -8.25 -4.87
N GLY A 139 2.38 -8.06 -3.68
CA GLY A 139 2.15 -9.15 -2.73
C GLY A 139 0.91 -10.01 -3.06
N VAL A 140 0.06 -9.54 -3.97
CA VAL A 140 -1.19 -10.20 -4.39
C VAL A 140 -1.21 -10.40 -5.90
N SER A 141 -2.05 -11.33 -6.37
CA SER A 141 -2.30 -11.50 -7.80
C SER A 141 -3.44 -10.58 -8.22
N LEU A 142 -3.27 -9.85 -9.32
CA LEU A 142 -4.33 -9.08 -9.97
C LEU A 142 -4.80 -9.86 -11.20
N PHE A 143 -6.12 -10.04 -11.35
CA PHE A 143 -6.70 -10.77 -12.47
C PHE A 143 -8.00 -10.09 -12.90
N ALA A 144 -8.12 -9.76 -14.18
CA ALA A 144 -9.36 -9.26 -14.77
C ALA A 144 -10.01 -10.41 -15.57
N GLU A 145 -11.17 -10.89 -15.11
CA GLU A 145 -11.76 -12.13 -15.61
C GLU A 145 -12.61 -11.92 -16.86
N LEU A 146 -13.56 -10.98 -16.82
CA LEU A 146 -14.64 -10.89 -17.80
C LEU A 146 -14.57 -9.61 -18.63
N LYS A 147 -14.03 -8.53 -18.06
CA LYS A 147 -14.01 -7.22 -18.69
C LYS A 147 -12.73 -6.45 -18.35
N ASP A 148 -12.30 -5.63 -19.31
CA ASP A 148 -11.27 -4.62 -19.10
C ASP A 148 -11.63 -3.72 -17.91
N GLY A 149 -10.69 -3.59 -16.97
CA GLY A 149 -10.84 -2.81 -15.75
C GLY A 149 -11.52 -3.53 -14.58
N ASP A 150 -11.86 -4.83 -14.68
CA ASP A 150 -12.31 -5.63 -13.54
C ASP A 150 -11.27 -5.68 -12.40
N ALA A 151 -9.99 -5.56 -12.76
CA ALA A 151 -8.89 -5.34 -11.83
C ALA A 151 -8.11 -4.09 -12.23
N THR A 152 -7.80 -3.26 -11.24
CA THR A 152 -7.01 -2.04 -11.43
C THR A 152 -5.93 -1.91 -10.36
N MET A 153 -4.87 -1.17 -10.67
CA MET A 153 -3.82 -0.77 -9.76
C MET A 153 -3.60 0.74 -9.91
N THR A 154 -3.73 1.50 -8.83
CA THR A 154 -3.49 2.94 -8.86
C THR A 154 -2.24 3.31 -8.09
N VAL A 155 -1.33 4.02 -8.75
CA VAL A 155 -0.24 4.76 -8.10
C VAL A 155 -0.79 6.12 -7.71
N GLN A 156 -1.05 6.30 -6.41
CA GLN A 156 -1.43 7.59 -5.87
C GLN A 156 -0.20 8.50 -5.81
N ILE A 157 -0.34 9.70 -6.37
CA ILE A 157 0.68 10.74 -6.32
C ILE A 157 0.31 11.76 -5.24
N PRO A 158 1.29 12.45 -4.63
CA PRO A 158 1.00 13.43 -3.59
C PRO A 158 0.10 14.57 -4.09
N PRO A 159 -0.63 15.25 -3.18
CA PRO A 159 -1.51 16.35 -3.56
C PRO A 159 -0.77 17.46 -4.31
N GLY A 160 -1.41 18.03 -5.33
CA GLY A 160 -0.78 19.07 -6.17
C GLY A 160 0.15 18.55 -7.27
N TYR A 161 0.48 17.25 -7.27
CA TYR A 161 1.07 16.60 -8.44
C TYR A 161 -0.03 16.17 -9.41
N ALA A 162 0.29 16.14 -10.70
CA ALA A 162 -0.59 15.58 -11.73
C ALA A 162 0.16 14.50 -12.51
N CYS A 163 -0.46 13.31 -12.65
CA CYS A 163 0.08 12.25 -13.49
C CYS A 163 -0.31 12.52 -14.95
N LEU A 164 0.66 12.54 -15.85
CA LEU A 164 0.44 12.85 -17.26
C LEU A 164 0.61 11.64 -18.16
N ASP A 165 1.55 10.75 -17.80
CA ASP A 165 1.90 9.58 -18.60
C ASP A 165 2.42 8.46 -17.69
N ALA A 166 2.24 7.22 -18.11
CA ALA A 166 2.73 6.04 -17.42
C ALA A 166 2.96 4.89 -18.40
N GLY A 167 3.99 4.08 -18.13
CA GLY A 167 4.34 2.96 -18.99
C GLY A 167 5.51 2.16 -18.45
N ALA A 168 6.10 1.33 -19.31
CA ALA A 168 7.23 0.51 -18.94
C ALA A 168 8.47 1.41 -18.69
N ALA A 169 9.24 1.09 -17.66
CA ALA A 169 10.56 1.67 -17.51
C ALA A 169 11.45 1.27 -18.71
N PRO A 170 12.37 2.11 -19.21
CA PRO A 170 13.29 1.69 -20.27
C PRO A 170 14.25 0.62 -19.73
N THR A 171 14.77 -0.27 -20.58
CA THR A 171 15.79 -1.27 -20.21
C THR A 171 17.18 -0.66 -19.97
N THR A 172 17.36 0.61 -20.32
CA THR A 172 18.62 1.36 -20.22
C THR A 172 18.81 2.06 -18.88
N LEU A 173 17.92 1.86 -17.89
CA LEU A 173 18.10 2.47 -16.58
C LEU A 173 19.40 1.97 -15.93
N ARG A 174 20.18 2.89 -15.39
CA ARG A 174 21.45 2.64 -14.72
C ARG A 174 21.30 1.75 -13.50
N ILE A 175 20.15 1.77 -12.83
CA ILE A 175 19.87 0.83 -11.73
C ILE A 175 19.99 -0.64 -12.15
N PHE A 176 19.83 -0.96 -13.43
CA PHE A 176 20.01 -2.31 -13.96
C PHE A 176 21.47 -2.68 -14.20
N GLY A 177 22.40 -1.72 -14.15
CA GLY A 177 23.82 -1.98 -14.40
C GLY A 177 24.05 -2.62 -15.77
N SER A 178 24.73 -3.77 -15.80
CA SER A 178 25.04 -4.51 -17.03
C SER A 178 23.95 -5.49 -17.48
N SER A 179 22.91 -5.73 -16.66
CA SER A 179 21.89 -6.73 -16.97
C SER A 179 20.53 -6.37 -16.39
N VAL A 180 19.50 -6.35 -17.23
CA VAL A 180 18.12 -6.18 -16.78
C VAL A 180 17.72 -7.38 -15.89
N PRO A 181 17.19 -7.16 -14.68
CA PRO A 181 16.78 -8.24 -13.78
C PRO A 181 15.78 -9.19 -14.45
N GLN A 182 16.01 -10.50 -14.31
CA GLN A 182 15.01 -11.49 -14.70
C GLN A 182 13.77 -11.39 -13.79
N GLY A 183 12.59 -11.60 -14.36
CA GLY A 183 11.32 -11.41 -13.63
C GLY A 183 10.88 -9.95 -13.51
N ARG A 184 11.52 -9.04 -14.24
CA ARG A 184 11.00 -7.70 -14.49
C ARG A 184 9.72 -7.82 -15.34
N GLY A 185 8.59 -7.45 -14.74
CA GLY A 185 7.34 -7.21 -15.45
C GLY A 185 7.31 -5.81 -16.06
N ASP A 186 6.72 -5.70 -17.24
CA ASP A 186 6.48 -4.45 -17.94
C ASP A 186 4.98 -4.24 -18.08
N LEU A 187 4.52 -3.04 -17.72
CA LEU A 187 3.15 -2.63 -18.01
C LEU A 187 3.14 -1.82 -19.30
N PRO A 188 2.23 -2.10 -20.25
CA PRO A 188 2.19 -1.45 -21.54
C PRO A 188 1.98 0.06 -21.43
N GLU A 189 2.41 0.78 -22.47
CA GLU A 189 2.28 2.23 -22.61
C GLU A 189 0.81 2.67 -22.78
N VAL A 190 0.51 3.93 -22.46
CA VAL A 190 -0.82 4.57 -22.57
C VAL A 190 -1.53 4.27 -23.89
N GLY A 191 -0.83 4.44 -25.02
CA GLY A 191 -1.39 4.30 -26.36
C GLY A 191 -1.74 2.86 -26.75
N THR A 192 -1.27 1.88 -25.99
CA THR A 192 -1.61 0.47 -26.20
C THR A 192 -2.74 -0.01 -25.30
N GLY A 193 -3.15 0.78 -24.29
CA GLY A 193 -4.31 0.52 -23.44
C GLY A 193 -3.94 -0.02 -22.06
N GLY A 194 -4.48 0.63 -21.01
CA GLY A 194 -4.42 0.22 -19.61
C GLY A 194 -4.35 1.41 -18.66
N TRP A 195 -3.63 2.47 -19.02
CA TRP A 195 -3.44 3.63 -18.13
C TRP A 195 -4.53 4.70 -18.26
N SER A 196 -4.98 5.22 -17.13
CA SER A 196 -5.80 6.42 -17.01
C SER A 196 -5.24 7.38 -15.96
N PHE A 197 -5.49 8.67 -16.17
CA PHE A 197 -4.84 9.77 -15.45
C PHE A 197 -5.86 10.69 -14.78
N GLY A 198 -5.62 10.99 -13.51
CA GLY A 198 -6.44 11.88 -12.68
C GLY A 198 -5.64 12.26 -11.43
N ASN A 199 -6.19 11.97 -10.24
CA ASN A 199 -5.47 12.13 -8.96
C ASN A 199 -4.34 11.08 -8.74
N GLY A 200 -4.08 10.24 -9.74
CA GLY A 200 -3.08 9.17 -9.72
C GLY A 200 -2.89 8.59 -11.12
N CYS A 201 -1.92 7.69 -11.24
CA CYS A 201 -1.72 6.89 -12.45
C CYS A 201 -2.39 5.53 -12.23
N THR A 202 -3.50 5.27 -12.91
CA THR A 202 -4.26 4.02 -12.73
C THR A 202 -4.06 3.10 -13.92
N TYR A 203 -3.57 1.89 -13.68
CA TYR A 203 -3.51 0.81 -14.66
C TYR A 203 -4.70 -0.13 -14.50
N SER A 204 -5.48 -0.29 -15.55
CA SER A 204 -6.59 -1.21 -15.68
C SER A 204 -6.15 -2.42 -16.50
N LEU A 205 -6.30 -3.61 -15.92
CA LEU A 205 -5.99 -4.86 -16.59
C LEU A 205 -7.05 -5.14 -17.67
N ARG A 206 -6.63 -5.74 -18.79
CA ARG A 206 -7.55 -6.23 -19.83
C ARG A 206 -8.21 -7.54 -19.44
N ALA A 207 -9.35 -7.84 -20.03
CA ALA A 207 -9.99 -9.14 -19.85
C ALA A 207 -9.01 -10.29 -20.17
N GLY A 208 -8.86 -11.22 -19.22
CA GLY A 208 -7.93 -12.34 -19.28
C GLY A 208 -6.49 -12.01 -18.83
N GLU A 209 -6.17 -10.77 -18.48
CA GLU A 209 -4.83 -10.37 -18.02
C GLU A 209 -4.63 -10.75 -16.54
N LEU A 210 -3.43 -11.29 -16.24
CA LEU A 210 -3.02 -11.74 -14.92
C LEU A 210 -1.66 -11.15 -14.58
N ILE A 211 -1.56 -10.49 -13.42
CA ILE A 211 -0.29 -10.13 -12.80
C ILE A 211 -0.15 -10.98 -11.53
N PRO A 212 0.70 -12.01 -11.52
CA PRO A 212 0.85 -12.89 -10.36
C PRO A 212 1.45 -12.17 -9.14
N ALA A 213 1.07 -12.62 -7.94
CA ALA A 213 1.78 -12.27 -6.72
C ALA A 213 3.29 -12.61 -6.82
N GLY A 214 4.13 -11.78 -6.23
CA GLY A 214 5.59 -11.85 -6.32
C GLY A 214 6.18 -11.16 -7.55
N SER A 215 5.35 -10.70 -8.49
CA SER A 215 5.82 -9.96 -9.66
C SER A 215 6.49 -8.64 -9.24
N GLN A 216 7.62 -8.36 -9.87
CA GLN A 216 8.33 -7.10 -9.72
C GLN A 216 8.20 -6.28 -11.01
N VAL A 217 7.50 -5.16 -10.94
CA VAL A 217 7.21 -4.30 -12.09
C VAL A 217 7.98 -3.00 -11.96
N PHE A 218 8.59 -2.55 -13.06
CA PHE A 218 9.19 -1.22 -13.13
C PHE A 218 8.37 -0.31 -14.04
N VAL A 219 7.88 0.77 -13.45
CA VAL A 219 6.96 1.71 -14.11
C VAL A 219 7.66 3.05 -14.28
N ARG A 220 7.61 3.60 -15.50
CA ARG A 220 7.88 5.02 -15.76
C ARG A 220 6.59 5.79 -15.50
N VAL A 221 6.68 6.89 -14.78
CA VAL A 221 5.59 7.84 -14.59
C VAL A 221 6.08 9.25 -14.86
N VAL A 222 5.30 10.01 -15.62
CA VAL A 222 5.57 11.42 -15.90
C VAL A 222 4.60 12.26 -15.09
N VAL A 223 5.15 13.16 -14.28
CA VAL A 223 4.37 13.99 -13.36
C VAL A 223 4.70 15.46 -13.53
N ASN A 224 3.71 16.31 -13.28
CA ASN A 224 3.96 17.73 -13.02
C ASN A 224 4.17 17.92 -11.52
N GLN A 225 5.18 18.70 -11.16
CA GLN A 225 5.41 19.10 -9.78
C GLN A 225 4.57 20.34 -9.45
N PRO A 226 4.07 20.47 -8.20
CA PRO A 226 3.41 21.69 -7.75
C PRO A 226 4.41 22.87 -7.70
N ASP A 227 3.89 24.09 -7.85
CA ASP A 227 4.67 25.33 -7.75
C ASP A 227 5.22 25.57 -6.33
N LEU A 228 4.50 25.06 -5.33
CA LEU A 228 4.88 25.09 -3.93
C LEU A 228 5.33 23.67 -3.52
N PRO A 229 6.54 23.51 -2.96
CA PRO A 229 6.95 22.22 -2.43
C PRO A 229 6.02 21.81 -1.29
N LEU A 230 5.59 20.56 -1.27
CA LEU A 230 4.86 20.01 -0.12
C LEU A 230 5.80 20.01 1.09
N ALA A 231 5.31 20.49 2.24
CA ALA A 231 6.04 20.36 3.48
C ALA A 231 6.14 18.87 3.86
N LEU A 232 7.23 18.49 4.51
CA LEU A 232 7.40 17.16 5.06
C LEU A 232 6.32 16.94 6.13
N GLY A 233 5.23 16.22 5.80
CA GLY A 233 4.08 15.99 6.69
C GLY A 233 2.74 16.61 6.25
N ASP A 234 2.66 17.32 5.12
CA ASP A 234 1.38 17.77 4.54
C ASP A 234 0.67 16.61 3.81
N GLU A 235 0.14 15.64 4.56
CA GLU A 235 -0.72 14.56 4.05
C GLU A 235 -2.22 14.95 4.02
N THR A 236 -2.54 16.24 3.89
CA THR A 236 -3.91 16.77 4.07
C THR A 236 -4.92 16.39 2.98
N SER A 237 -4.73 15.31 2.21
CA SER A 237 -5.75 14.87 1.25
C SER A 237 -5.98 13.36 1.08
N LEU A 238 -5.42 12.48 1.91
CA LEU A 238 -5.81 11.06 1.87
C LEU A 238 -7.03 10.71 2.77
N ASP A 239 -7.48 11.66 3.60
CA ASP A 239 -8.60 11.48 4.54
C ASP A 239 -9.88 12.27 4.18
N GLN A 240 -10.10 12.63 2.91
CA GLN A 240 -11.37 13.27 2.49
C GLN A 240 -12.00 12.63 1.25
N LYS A 241 -12.57 11.42 1.42
CA LYS A 241 -13.99 11.11 1.21
C LYS A 241 -14.29 9.62 1.39
#